data_AF-A0A6J5E8L4-F1
#
_entry.id   AF-A0A6J5E8L4-F1
#
_cell.length_a   1.000
_cell.length_b   1.000
_cell.length_c   1.000
_cell.angle_alpha   90.00
_cell.angle_beta   90.00
_cell.angle_gamma   90.00
#
_symmetry.space_group_name_H-M   'P 1'
#
loop_
_entity.id
_entity.type
_entity.pdbx_description
1 polymer ?
#
loop_
_entity_poly.entity_id
_entity_poly.type
_entity_poly.pdbx_seq_one_letter_code
_entity_poly.pdbx_strand_id
1 'polypeptide(L)'
;MSVRLKLKLLSAASLSASMWMGVASAQSYTQTNLVSNSAGAAKLVDSQLGDPIGLSRFSSTEWWVSDSKTGVSTLYIGDGTKNALVVTIPPARATRSAAATGSPAGTIANNSPTDFPVAAGKPAAFLFSTLDGAIAGWNPDVGAASGPTPVSTHAEIVATGAPGSIYPAIASAFLNGKRYLYAANFGRNSIDVYDSTLRAVRLPRGDAGPWRFDSDRIYAENSPFVDDRLPAGYSPYNVQAIGNDIVVTYALHPDSSSTTPVSGPGLGYVDIFSTSGVLLTRLEHGDFMDAPYGVALAPLDFGAFSHELLVAQSGTDNSESAGGVAAFDLATGKFDGMLKDSTGKPLTIRGLRGIAPGNTSPANFDAVGAPATELYFTSFLDQGGQSTSLFGFLTPVAADLIKGNDQ
;
A
#
# COMPACT_ATOMS: atom_id res chain seq x y z
N MET A 1 -15.82 -71.57 -57.17
CA MET A 1 -14.61 -70.84 -56.74
C MET A 1 -15.07 -69.74 -55.79
N SER A 2 -14.75 -69.91 -54.52
CA SER A 2 -15.39 -69.26 -53.36
C SER A 2 -14.84 -67.86 -53.14
N VAL A 3 -15.71 -66.84 -53.03
CA VAL A 3 -15.32 -65.50 -52.55
C VAL A 3 -16.19 -65.15 -51.35
N ARG A 4 -15.54 -65.08 -50.18
CA ARG A 4 -16.13 -64.71 -48.89
C ARG A 4 -16.26 -63.18 -48.83
N LEU A 5 -17.48 -62.67 -48.68
CA LEU A 5 -17.74 -61.26 -48.38
C LEU A 5 -17.69 -61.06 -46.86
N LYS A 6 -16.71 -60.30 -46.36
CA LYS A 6 -16.59 -59.94 -44.94
C LYS A 6 -17.53 -58.76 -44.64
N LEU A 7 -18.54 -59.00 -43.82
CA LEU A 7 -19.41 -57.99 -43.23
C LEU A 7 -18.63 -57.26 -42.12
N LYS A 8 -18.43 -55.95 -42.22
CA LYS A 8 -17.92 -55.11 -41.12
C LYS A 8 -19.11 -54.49 -40.39
N LEU A 9 -19.37 -54.92 -39.16
CA LEU A 9 -20.22 -54.18 -38.23
C LEU A 9 -19.49 -52.89 -37.81
N LEU A 10 -20.12 -51.72 -38.03
CA LEU A 10 -19.76 -50.49 -37.32
C LEU A 10 -20.56 -50.46 -36.02
N SER A 11 -19.87 -50.62 -34.89
CA SER A 11 -20.36 -50.30 -33.56
C SER A 11 -20.24 -48.79 -33.31
N ALA A 12 -21.37 -48.10 -33.19
CA ALA A 12 -21.42 -46.73 -32.72
C ALA A 12 -21.26 -46.72 -31.18
N ALA A 13 -20.10 -46.28 -30.69
CA ALA A 13 -19.89 -46.00 -29.28
C ALA A 13 -20.35 -44.57 -28.99
N SER A 14 -21.48 -44.42 -28.32
CA SER A 14 -21.95 -43.15 -27.76
C SER A 14 -21.10 -42.82 -26.53
N LEU A 15 -20.15 -41.89 -26.69
CA LEU A 15 -19.38 -41.33 -25.58
C LEU A 15 -20.22 -40.23 -24.91
N SER A 16 -20.96 -40.57 -23.87
CA SER A 16 -21.57 -39.57 -22.98
C SER A 16 -20.47 -38.94 -22.13
N ALA A 17 -19.93 -37.82 -22.59
CA ALA A 17 -19.06 -36.97 -21.79
C ALA A 17 -19.92 -36.19 -20.79
N SER A 18 -20.03 -36.71 -19.57
CA SER A 18 -20.56 -35.96 -18.43
C SER A 18 -19.55 -34.86 -18.08
N MET A 19 -19.69 -33.68 -18.67
CA MET A 19 -19.00 -32.49 -18.18
C MET A 19 -19.55 -32.17 -16.80
N TRP A 20 -18.79 -32.55 -15.76
CA TRP A 20 -18.93 -31.93 -14.47
C TRP A 20 -18.38 -30.52 -14.63
N MET A 21 -19.25 -29.56 -14.95
CA MET A 21 -18.94 -28.16 -14.69
C MET A 21 -18.85 -28.02 -13.18
N GLY A 22 -17.64 -28.18 -12.64
CA GLY A 22 -17.35 -27.69 -11.31
C GLY A 22 -17.62 -26.19 -11.36
N VAL A 23 -18.68 -25.75 -10.69
CA VAL A 23 -18.85 -24.35 -10.32
C VAL A 23 -17.66 -24.05 -9.42
N ALA A 24 -16.60 -23.47 -9.98
CA ALA A 24 -15.60 -22.81 -9.17
C ALA A 24 -16.34 -21.64 -8.52
N SER A 25 -16.67 -21.79 -7.23
CA SER A 25 -17.21 -20.65 -6.47
C SER A 25 -16.11 -19.60 -6.46
N ALA A 26 -16.34 -18.48 -7.12
CA ALA A 26 -15.42 -17.35 -7.04
C ALA A 26 -15.51 -16.80 -5.62
N GLN A 27 -14.38 -16.70 -4.91
CA GLN A 27 -14.36 -16.05 -3.60
C GLN A 27 -14.84 -14.60 -3.76
N SER A 28 -15.90 -14.24 -3.04
CA SER A 28 -16.39 -12.87 -2.95
C SER A 28 -15.92 -12.19 -1.67
N TYR A 29 -15.88 -10.86 -1.72
CA TYR A 29 -15.46 -9.99 -0.62
C TYR A 29 -16.54 -8.94 -0.35
N THR A 30 -16.63 -8.50 0.91
CA THR A 30 -17.54 -7.44 1.34
C THR A 30 -16.76 -6.23 1.82
N GLN A 31 -17.19 -5.05 1.37
CA GLN A 31 -16.69 -3.76 1.85
C GLN A 31 -17.54 -3.27 3.02
N THR A 32 -16.87 -2.87 4.11
CA THR A 32 -17.50 -2.19 5.25
C THR A 32 -16.93 -0.79 5.41
N ASN A 33 -17.77 0.23 5.29
CA ASN A 33 -17.39 1.64 5.50
C ASN A 33 -17.60 2.03 6.97
N LEU A 34 -16.51 2.29 7.67
CA LEU A 34 -16.53 2.63 9.09
C LEU A 34 -16.70 4.13 9.30
N VAL A 35 -15.84 4.93 8.67
CA VAL A 35 -15.78 6.38 8.83
C VAL A 35 -15.77 7.07 7.47
N SER A 36 -16.48 8.18 7.35
CA SER A 36 -16.44 9.07 6.19
C SER A 36 -16.41 10.53 6.63
N ASN A 37 -15.91 11.42 5.76
CA ASN A 37 -16.03 12.87 5.97
C ASN A 37 -17.42 13.42 5.60
N SER A 38 -18.29 12.59 5.01
CA SER A 38 -19.58 12.99 4.47
C SER A 38 -20.70 12.11 5.05
N ALA A 39 -21.79 12.74 5.46
CA ALA A 39 -22.95 12.03 6.01
C ALA A 39 -23.56 11.07 4.98
N GLY A 40 -23.90 9.85 5.42
CA GLY A 40 -24.55 8.82 4.58
C GLY A 40 -23.59 7.88 3.82
N ALA A 41 -22.30 8.18 3.77
CA ALA A 41 -21.30 7.32 3.11
C ALA A 41 -20.69 6.24 4.03
N ALA A 42 -20.74 6.46 5.36
CA ALA A 42 -20.34 5.50 6.39
C ALA A 42 -21.19 5.67 7.65
N LYS A 43 -21.06 4.74 8.60
CA LYS A 43 -21.76 4.78 9.90
C LYS A 43 -21.34 5.98 10.75
N LEU A 44 -20.03 6.27 10.79
CA LEU A 44 -19.46 7.35 11.56
C LEU A 44 -19.01 8.47 10.62
N VAL A 45 -19.17 9.72 11.08
CA VAL A 45 -18.79 10.91 10.32
C VAL A 45 -17.69 11.66 11.04
N ASP A 46 -16.59 11.94 10.33
CA ASP A 46 -15.48 12.73 10.82
C ASP A 46 -14.97 13.69 9.74
N SER A 47 -15.19 14.98 9.92
CA SER A 47 -14.75 16.00 8.96
C SER A 47 -13.23 16.16 8.88
N GLN A 48 -12.47 15.60 9.83
CA GLN A 48 -11.01 15.63 9.79
C GLN A 48 -10.40 14.54 8.88
N LEU A 49 -11.18 13.51 8.51
CA LEU A 49 -10.77 12.46 7.55
C LEU A 49 -10.71 13.02 6.12
N GLY A 50 -9.72 13.87 5.83
CA GLY A 50 -9.62 14.61 4.58
C GLY A 50 -8.50 14.08 3.69
N ASP A 51 -8.88 13.49 2.54
CA ASP A 51 -7.93 12.81 1.64
C ASP A 51 -6.99 11.85 2.39
N PRO A 52 -7.54 10.78 3.01
CA PRO A 52 -6.75 9.83 3.77
C PRO A 52 -5.89 8.98 2.83
N ILE A 53 -4.57 9.03 3.01
CA ILE A 53 -3.62 8.35 2.13
C ILE A 53 -3.01 7.12 2.81
N GLY A 54 -2.10 7.32 3.77
CA GLY A 54 -1.41 6.24 4.47
C GLY A 54 -2.16 5.75 5.70
N LEU A 55 -1.89 4.49 6.06
CA LEU A 55 -2.47 3.81 7.21
C LEU A 55 -1.36 3.03 7.94
N SER A 56 -1.22 3.20 9.25
CA SER A 56 -0.27 2.42 10.05
C SER A 56 -0.75 2.21 11.48
N ARG A 57 -0.09 1.31 12.23
CA ARG A 57 -0.34 1.07 13.65
C ARG A 57 0.76 0.20 14.27
N PHE A 58 0.75 0.10 15.59
CA PHE A 58 1.35 -1.03 16.28
C PHE A 58 0.36 -2.21 16.36
N SER A 59 0.84 -3.39 16.74
CA SER A 59 0.03 -4.62 16.86
C SER A 59 -1.10 -4.54 17.89
N SER A 60 -1.14 -3.52 18.75
CA SER A 60 -2.14 -3.40 19.81
C SER A 60 -2.55 -1.94 20.01
N THR A 61 -2.67 -1.18 18.93
CA THR A 61 -3.07 0.23 18.96
C THR A 61 -4.08 0.55 17.88
N GLU A 62 -4.67 1.73 17.97
CA GLU A 62 -5.48 2.35 16.94
C GLU A 62 -4.76 2.46 15.59
N TRP A 63 -5.55 2.55 14.53
CA TRP A 63 -5.14 2.89 13.19
C TRP A 63 -4.84 4.37 13.07
N TRP A 64 -3.62 4.70 12.71
CA TRP A 64 -3.17 6.04 12.36
C TRP A 64 -3.39 6.28 10.87
N VAL A 65 -4.19 7.27 10.55
CA VAL A 65 -4.55 7.66 9.19
C VAL A 65 -3.87 8.99 8.88
N SER A 66 -3.23 9.13 7.73
CA SER A 66 -2.66 10.39 7.28
C SER A 66 -3.63 11.15 6.40
N ASP A 67 -4.18 12.25 6.90
CA ASP A 67 -5.22 13.05 6.25
C ASP A 67 -4.59 14.25 5.54
N SER A 68 -4.25 14.05 4.26
CA SER A 68 -3.41 14.96 3.48
C SER A 68 -4.02 16.37 3.37
N LYS A 69 -5.35 16.43 3.22
CA LYS A 69 -6.09 17.66 2.96
C LYS A 69 -6.33 18.48 4.23
N THR A 70 -6.41 17.84 5.38
CA THR A 70 -6.62 18.49 6.68
C THR A 70 -5.30 18.71 7.44
N GLY A 71 -4.21 18.06 7.00
CA GLY A 71 -2.86 18.26 7.53
C GLY A 71 -2.65 17.63 8.89
N VAL A 72 -3.41 16.58 9.20
CA VAL A 72 -3.38 15.88 10.48
C VAL A 72 -3.24 14.38 10.28
N SER A 73 -2.98 13.68 11.37
CA SER A 73 -3.24 12.26 11.49
C SER A 73 -4.37 12.01 12.48
N THR A 74 -5.46 11.43 11.99
CA THR A 74 -6.57 10.93 12.81
C THR A 74 -6.31 9.49 13.25
N LEU A 75 -6.91 9.10 14.38
CA LEU A 75 -6.76 7.78 14.96
C LEU A 75 -8.12 7.10 15.12
N TYR A 76 -8.23 5.86 14.67
CA TYR A 76 -9.46 5.08 14.79
C TYR A 76 -9.19 3.70 15.38
N ILE A 77 -10.07 3.27 16.28
CA ILE A 77 -10.24 1.86 16.61
C ILE A 77 -10.77 1.15 15.35
N GLY A 78 -10.52 -0.14 15.21
CA GLY A 78 -10.90 -0.93 14.03
C GLY A 78 -12.41 -1.10 13.83
N ASP A 79 -13.25 -0.62 14.74
CA ASP A 79 -14.70 -0.44 14.54
C ASP A 79 -15.09 0.96 14.01
N GLY A 80 -14.08 1.81 13.75
CA GLY A 80 -14.21 3.19 13.28
C GLY A 80 -14.30 4.23 14.40
N THR A 81 -14.33 3.82 15.68
CA THR A 81 -14.43 4.77 16.79
C THR A 81 -13.19 5.66 16.82
N LYS A 82 -13.40 6.98 16.73
CA LYS A 82 -12.33 7.97 16.73
C LYS A 82 -11.70 8.13 18.12
N ASN A 83 -10.37 8.14 18.19
CA ASN A 83 -9.64 8.55 19.39
C ASN A 83 -9.59 10.08 19.51
N ALA A 84 -9.56 10.61 20.73
CA ALA A 84 -9.48 12.06 20.97
C ALA A 84 -8.15 12.69 20.52
N LEU A 85 -7.06 11.91 20.47
CA LEU A 85 -5.78 12.39 19.96
C LEU A 85 -5.87 12.62 18.44
N VAL A 86 -5.47 13.82 18.03
CA VAL A 86 -5.22 14.18 16.64
C VAL A 86 -3.84 14.82 16.59
N VAL A 87 -3.00 14.34 15.68
CA VAL A 87 -1.63 14.84 15.54
C VAL A 87 -1.55 15.77 14.34
N THR A 88 -1.17 17.02 14.58
CA THR A 88 -0.94 17.99 13.50
C THR A 88 0.44 17.79 12.89
N ILE A 89 0.49 17.70 11.56
CA ILE A 89 1.75 17.55 10.83
C ILE A 89 2.17 18.93 10.30
N PRO A 90 3.36 19.43 10.66
CA PRO A 90 3.82 20.74 10.21
C PRO A 90 4.16 20.73 8.70
N PRO A 91 4.14 21.90 8.04
CA PRO A 91 4.59 22.02 6.65
C PRO A 91 6.09 21.76 6.54
N ALA A 92 6.51 21.20 5.40
CA ALA A 92 7.90 20.87 5.11
C ALA A 92 8.86 22.08 5.23
N ARG A 93 8.32 23.29 5.04
CA ARG A 93 9.06 24.55 5.18
C ARG A 93 8.29 25.51 6.07
N ALA A 94 9.03 26.26 6.89
CA ALA A 94 8.46 27.27 7.75
C ALA A 94 7.61 28.27 6.93
N THR A 95 6.38 28.50 7.38
CA THR A 95 5.49 29.49 6.79
C THR A 95 5.25 30.64 7.78
N ARG A 96 4.70 31.76 7.30
CA ARG A 96 4.32 32.88 8.17
C ARG A 96 3.05 32.62 8.97
N SER A 97 2.29 31.58 8.63
CA SER A 97 1.06 31.23 9.33
C SER A 97 1.34 30.18 10.39
N ALA A 98 1.05 30.50 11.65
CA ALA A 98 1.09 29.52 12.74
C ALA A 98 0.03 28.41 12.59
N ALA A 99 -0.98 28.61 11.72
CA ALA A 99 -2.01 27.62 11.42
C ALA A 99 -1.70 26.79 10.15
N ALA A 100 -0.56 27.02 9.50
CA ALA A 100 -0.19 26.21 8.34
C ALA A 100 0.12 24.78 8.78
N THR A 101 -0.43 23.83 8.04
CA THR A 101 -0.16 22.41 8.17
C THR A 101 0.53 21.90 6.92
N GLY A 102 1.20 20.76 7.03
CA GLY A 102 1.75 20.02 5.89
C GLY A 102 0.67 19.14 5.24
N SER A 103 1.11 18.30 4.31
CA SER A 103 0.23 17.36 3.60
C SER A 103 0.69 15.92 3.87
N PRO A 104 0.34 15.32 5.03
CA PRO A 104 0.79 13.98 5.36
C PRO A 104 0.25 12.95 4.37
N ALA A 105 1.07 11.96 4.04
CA ALA A 105 0.77 10.93 3.06
C ALA A 105 1.06 9.54 3.62
N GLY A 106 2.23 8.97 3.38
CA GLY A 106 2.65 7.71 4.02
C GLY A 106 2.86 7.85 5.53
N THR A 107 2.58 6.79 6.28
CA THR A 107 2.84 6.70 7.72
C THR A 107 3.36 5.31 8.10
N ILE A 108 4.26 5.24 9.08
CA ILE A 108 4.70 4.00 9.71
C ILE A 108 4.77 4.13 11.23
N ALA A 109 4.48 3.03 11.93
CA ALA A 109 4.80 2.87 13.33
C ALA A 109 6.28 2.50 13.50
N ASN A 110 6.96 3.10 14.47
CA ASN A 110 8.36 2.82 14.78
C ASN A 110 8.49 2.18 16.16
N ASN A 111 8.88 0.90 16.18
CA ASN A 111 9.10 0.14 17.41
C ASN A 111 10.56 0.17 17.89
N SER A 112 11.44 0.97 17.26
CA SER A 112 12.83 1.09 17.68
C SER A 112 12.97 2.08 18.85
N PRO A 113 13.67 1.71 19.94
CA PRO A 113 13.92 2.62 21.05
C PRO A 113 15.04 3.64 20.76
N THR A 114 15.75 3.51 19.64
CA THR A 114 16.94 4.31 19.34
C THR A 114 16.95 4.94 17.96
N ASP A 115 16.23 4.34 17.00
CA ASP A 115 16.25 4.80 15.62
C ASP A 115 15.20 5.88 15.39
N PHE A 116 15.50 6.75 14.45
CA PHE A 116 14.66 7.86 13.98
C PHE A 116 14.28 8.83 15.12
N PRO A 117 15.27 9.47 15.77
CA PRO A 117 15.03 10.44 16.84
C PRO A 117 14.31 11.69 16.36
N VAL A 118 13.26 12.08 17.09
CA VAL A 118 12.61 13.40 16.96
C VAL A 118 13.36 14.44 17.80
N ALA A 119 13.85 14.02 18.97
CA ALA A 119 14.74 14.78 19.83
C ALA A 119 15.74 13.84 20.53
N ALA A 120 16.71 14.41 21.26
CA ALA A 120 17.70 13.62 21.99
C ALA A 120 17.04 12.62 22.95
N GLY A 121 17.25 11.31 22.72
CA GLY A 121 16.65 10.25 23.53
C GLY A 121 15.14 10.05 23.32
N LYS A 122 14.54 10.67 22.29
CA LYS A 122 13.12 10.61 21.99
C LYS A 122 12.92 10.11 20.55
N PRO A 123 12.98 8.77 20.30
CA PRO A 123 12.66 8.19 18.99
C PRO A 123 11.22 8.50 18.59
N ALA A 124 10.96 8.65 17.30
CA ALA A 124 9.59 8.77 16.81
C ALA A 124 8.81 7.50 17.16
N ALA A 125 7.59 7.61 17.69
CA ALA A 125 6.66 6.51 17.78
C ALA A 125 5.96 6.28 16.43
N PHE A 126 5.67 7.38 15.71
CA PHE A 126 5.15 7.35 14.35
C PHE A 126 5.94 8.31 13.46
N LEU A 127 6.17 7.90 12.22
CA LEU A 127 6.80 8.71 11.17
C LEU A 127 5.79 8.94 10.05
N PHE A 128 5.88 10.10 9.42
CA PHE A 128 5.01 10.52 8.33
C PHE A 128 5.87 11.08 7.20
N SER A 129 5.65 10.61 5.97
CA SER A 129 6.07 11.33 4.77
C SER A 129 5.01 12.33 4.36
N THR A 130 5.41 13.38 3.63
CA THR A 130 4.48 14.42 3.18
C THR A 130 4.57 14.70 1.68
N LEU A 131 3.45 15.08 1.07
CA LEU A 131 3.38 15.46 -0.35
C LEU A 131 4.16 16.76 -0.65
N ASP A 132 4.43 17.57 0.37
CA ASP A 132 5.29 18.77 0.28
C ASP A 132 6.78 18.48 0.55
N GLY A 133 7.17 17.20 0.65
CA GLY A 133 8.56 16.76 0.53
C GLY A 133 9.34 16.72 1.84
N ALA A 134 8.68 16.37 2.96
CA ALA A 134 9.33 16.18 4.25
C ALA A 134 9.03 14.82 4.89
N ILE A 135 9.81 14.51 5.91
CA ILE A 135 9.56 13.43 6.87
C ILE A 135 9.36 14.09 8.23
N ALA A 136 8.20 13.84 8.84
CA ALA A 136 7.86 14.26 10.18
C ALA A 136 7.86 13.08 11.15
N GLY A 137 8.28 13.30 12.39
CA GLY A 137 8.24 12.32 13.46
C GLY A 137 7.42 12.80 14.62
N TRP A 138 6.59 11.92 15.19
CA TRP A 138 5.81 12.19 16.38
C TRP A 138 6.29 11.35 17.55
N ASN A 139 6.49 11.99 18.70
CA ASN A 139 6.76 11.34 19.98
C ASN A 139 5.84 11.99 21.03
N PRO A 140 5.16 11.20 21.89
CA PRO A 140 4.17 11.73 22.84
C PRO A 140 4.75 12.75 23.83
N ASP A 141 6.06 12.72 24.10
CA ASP A 141 6.73 13.58 25.07
C ASP A 141 7.38 14.82 24.44
N VAL A 142 7.42 14.93 23.11
CA VAL A 142 8.07 16.05 22.41
C VAL A 142 7.04 17.12 22.10
N GLY A 143 7.23 18.33 22.63
CA GLY A 143 6.29 19.45 22.43
C GLY A 143 4.96 19.29 23.18
N ALA A 144 4.87 18.35 24.12
CA ALA A 144 3.69 18.17 24.96
C ALA A 144 3.41 19.41 25.82
N ALA A 145 2.14 19.80 25.90
CA ALA A 145 1.70 20.90 26.76
C ALA A 145 1.95 20.60 28.26
N SER A 146 1.83 21.58 29.14
CA SER A 146 1.88 21.32 30.60
C SER A 146 0.50 20.84 31.10
N GLY A 147 0.43 19.73 31.86
CA GLY A 147 -0.82 19.17 32.38
C GLY A 147 -0.60 17.82 33.10
N PRO A 148 -1.66 17.18 33.65
CA PRO A 148 -1.53 15.92 34.40
C PRO A 148 -1.24 14.68 33.52
N THR A 149 -1.60 14.70 32.23
CA THR A 149 -1.25 13.66 31.22
C THR A 149 -1.17 14.25 29.80
N PRO A 150 -0.31 15.24 29.53
CA PRO A 150 -0.27 15.89 28.23
C PRO A 150 0.48 14.99 27.25
N VAL A 151 -0.23 14.45 26.28
CA VAL A 151 0.36 13.81 25.10
C VAL A 151 0.50 14.88 24.02
N SER A 152 1.63 14.89 23.31
CA SER A 152 1.85 15.84 22.21
C SER A 152 0.80 15.68 21.11
N THR A 153 0.27 16.81 20.64
CA THR A 153 -0.64 16.90 19.49
C THR A 153 0.07 17.37 18.22
N HIS A 154 1.40 17.43 18.21
CA HIS A 154 2.20 17.95 17.10
C HIS A 154 3.35 17.01 16.77
N ALA A 155 3.57 16.75 15.47
CA ALA A 155 4.80 16.13 14.98
C ALA A 155 5.86 17.21 14.69
N GLU A 156 7.11 16.79 14.53
CA GLU A 156 8.23 17.67 14.17
C GLU A 156 8.81 17.26 12.82
N ILE A 157 9.25 18.21 12.00
CA ILE A 157 10.01 17.90 10.78
C ILE A 157 11.39 17.39 11.18
N VAL A 158 11.71 16.16 10.79
CA VAL A 158 12.97 15.50 11.14
C VAL A 158 13.89 15.31 9.93
N ALA A 159 13.35 15.33 8.71
CA ALA A 159 14.13 15.41 7.49
C ALA A 159 13.33 16.13 6.39
N THR A 160 14.04 16.70 5.42
CA THR A 160 13.43 17.31 4.22
C THR A 160 14.14 16.82 2.97
N GLY A 161 13.37 16.64 1.91
CA GLY A 161 13.88 16.31 0.59
C GLY A 161 14.48 17.52 -0.11
N ALA A 162 15.12 17.26 -1.26
CA ALA A 162 15.51 18.32 -2.18
C ALA A 162 14.26 19.09 -2.68
N PRO A 163 14.39 20.35 -3.13
CA PRO A 163 13.29 21.06 -3.77
C PRO A 163 12.63 20.21 -4.88
N GLY A 164 11.30 20.20 -4.89
CA GLY A 164 10.49 19.37 -5.79
C GLY A 164 10.27 17.93 -5.33
N SER A 165 10.72 17.55 -4.13
CA SER A 165 10.40 16.23 -3.58
C SER A 165 8.91 16.14 -3.21
N ILE A 166 8.30 15.00 -3.53
CA ILE A 166 6.92 14.67 -3.18
C ILE A 166 6.99 13.26 -2.60
N TYR A 167 6.71 13.10 -1.30
CA TYR A 167 6.81 11.82 -0.62
C TYR A 167 5.42 11.22 -0.34
N PRO A 168 4.80 10.51 -1.30
CA PRO A 168 3.50 9.89 -1.10
C PRO A 168 3.54 8.71 -0.12
N ALA A 169 4.68 8.02 0.02
CA ALA A 169 4.79 6.84 0.88
C ALA A 169 6.16 6.74 1.56
N ILE A 170 6.19 6.01 2.67
CA ILE A 170 7.38 5.74 3.46
C ILE A 170 7.34 4.33 4.04
N ALA A 171 8.49 3.67 4.09
CA ALA A 171 8.68 2.37 4.72
C ALA A 171 10.00 2.32 5.48
N SER A 172 10.12 1.40 6.44
CA SER A 172 11.40 1.10 7.07
C SER A 172 11.74 -0.38 6.93
N ALA A 173 13.02 -0.69 6.73
CA ALA A 173 13.51 -2.06 6.63
C ALA A 173 14.94 -2.17 7.15
N PHE A 174 15.38 -3.40 7.43
CA PHE A 174 16.74 -3.68 7.85
C PHE A 174 17.65 -3.97 6.64
N LEU A 175 18.79 -3.30 6.59
CA LEU A 175 19.89 -3.60 5.68
C LEU A 175 21.14 -3.88 6.53
N ASN A 176 21.66 -5.10 6.45
CA ASN A 176 22.83 -5.54 7.22
C ASN A 176 22.71 -5.26 8.74
N GLY A 177 21.53 -5.53 9.31
CA GLY A 177 21.25 -5.35 10.73
C GLY A 177 21.04 -3.89 11.18
N LYS A 178 21.09 -2.92 10.26
CA LYS A 178 20.78 -1.51 10.53
C LYS A 178 19.44 -1.15 9.92
N ARG A 179 18.63 -0.36 10.62
CA ARG A 179 17.36 0.12 10.11
C ARG A 179 17.57 1.34 9.21
N TYR A 180 16.90 1.34 8.06
CA TYR A 180 16.85 2.44 7.12
C TYR A 180 15.39 2.80 6.84
N LEU A 181 15.18 4.05 6.46
CA LEU A 181 13.91 4.60 6.03
C LEU A 181 13.98 4.82 4.52
N TYR A 182 12.96 4.38 3.80
CA TYR A 182 12.83 4.49 2.36
C TYR A 182 11.61 5.36 2.07
N ALA A 183 11.79 6.44 1.32
CA ALA A 183 10.71 7.32 0.90
C ALA A 183 10.58 7.27 -0.63
N ALA A 184 9.40 6.92 -1.12
CA ALA A 184 9.10 7.06 -2.53
C ALA A 184 9.09 8.54 -2.88
N ASN A 185 9.90 8.98 -3.85
CA ASN A 185 9.97 10.38 -4.27
C ASN A 185 9.34 10.56 -5.65
N PHE A 186 8.04 10.81 -5.65
CA PHE A 186 7.22 10.88 -6.87
C PHE A 186 7.61 12.07 -7.76
N GLY A 187 8.03 13.19 -7.15
CA GLY A 187 8.45 14.42 -7.84
C GLY A 187 9.88 14.37 -8.38
N ARG A 188 10.70 13.40 -7.95
CA ARG A 188 12.10 13.28 -8.38
C ARG A 188 12.46 11.96 -9.05
N ASN A 189 11.48 11.04 -9.18
CA ASN A 189 11.68 9.72 -9.74
C ASN A 189 12.82 8.94 -9.05
N SER A 190 12.78 8.88 -7.71
CA SER A 190 13.79 8.20 -6.89
C SER A 190 13.16 7.55 -5.67
N ILE A 191 13.89 6.61 -5.06
CA ILE A 191 13.69 6.24 -3.67
C ILE A 191 14.77 6.94 -2.85
N ASP A 192 14.35 7.85 -1.98
CA ASP A 192 15.25 8.55 -1.07
C ASP A 192 15.42 7.71 0.20
N VAL A 193 16.68 7.48 0.61
CA VAL A 193 17.00 6.60 1.72
C VAL A 193 17.63 7.41 2.85
N TYR A 194 17.18 7.16 4.08
CA TYR A 194 17.73 7.77 5.29
C TYR A 194 18.23 6.70 6.26
N ASP A 195 19.36 6.96 6.92
CA ASP A 195 19.86 6.09 7.97
C ASP A 195 19.04 6.21 9.27
N SER A 196 19.38 5.41 10.28
CA SER A 196 18.69 5.43 11.58
C SER A 196 18.78 6.77 12.33
N THR A 197 19.65 7.69 11.89
CA THR A 197 19.76 9.05 12.41
C THR A 197 19.08 10.10 11.53
N LEU A 198 18.29 9.65 10.55
CA LEU A 198 17.53 10.47 9.60
C LEU A 198 18.43 11.33 8.69
N ARG A 199 19.66 10.88 8.45
CA ARG A 199 20.53 11.48 7.44
C ARG A 199 20.33 10.78 6.12
N ALA A 200 20.17 11.57 5.05
CA ALA A 200 20.08 11.03 3.70
C ALA A 200 21.37 10.26 3.37
N VAL A 201 21.20 9.06 2.82
CA VAL A 201 22.29 8.18 2.41
C VAL A 201 22.09 7.74 0.96
N ARG A 202 23.20 7.57 0.26
CA ARG A 202 23.21 6.91 -1.04
C ARG A 202 23.61 5.46 -0.82
N LEU A 203 22.72 4.53 -1.13
CA LEU A 203 23.07 3.11 -1.10
C LEU A 203 23.99 2.80 -2.29
N PRO A 204 25.15 2.14 -2.08
CA PRO A 204 25.80 1.43 -3.16
C PRO A 204 24.91 0.24 -3.54
N ARG A 205 24.69 -0.03 -4.83
CA ARG A 205 23.94 -1.23 -5.26
C ARG A 205 24.54 -2.45 -4.55
N GLY A 206 23.70 -3.25 -3.89
CA GLY A 206 24.12 -4.50 -3.25
C GLY A 206 24.84 -5.43 -4.22
N ASP A 207 25.86 -6.12 -3.69
CA ASP A 207 26.62 -7.31 -4.13
C ASP A 207 27.06 -7.51 -5.59
N ALA A 208 26.65 -6.67 -6.54
CA ALA A 208 27.38 -6.52 -7.80
C ALA A 208 28.75 -5.99 -7.42
N GLY A 209 29.75 -6.88 -7.33
CA GLY A 209 31.14 -6.48 -7.16
C GLY A 209 31.53 -5.39 -8.17
N PRO A 210 32.73 -4.81 -8.08
CA PRO A 210 33.18 -3.72 -8.96
C PRO A 210 33.13 -4.02 -10.47
N TRP A 211 32.79 -5.26 -10.85
CA TRP A 211 32.76 -5.77 -12.22
C TRP A 211 31.46 -6.53 -12.48
N ARG A 212 30.53 -5.94 -13.24
CA ARG A 212 29.64 -6.71 -14.11
C ARG A 212 30.28 -6.79 -15.48
N PHE A 213 30.61 -8.00 -15.92
CA PHE A 213 30.94 -8.31 -17.30
C PHE A 213 29.64 -8.61 -18.07
N ASP A 214 28.74 -7.63 -18.17
CA ASP A 214 27.78 -7.66 -19.28
C ASP A 214 28.46 -6.94 -20.44
N SER A 215 29.09 -7.74 -21.29
CA SER A 215 29.75 -7.29 -22.51
C SER A 215 28.75 -6.47 -23.34
N ASP A 216 29.17 -5.25 -23.70
CA ASP A 216 28.59 -4.33 -24.70
C ASP A 216 27.76 -3.14 -24.19
N ARG A 217 27.58 -2.95 -22.87
CA ARG A 217 26.97 -1.70 -22.34
C ARG A 217 27.76 -1.12 -21.16
N ILE A 218 28.31 0.08 -21.36
CA ILE A 218 28.84 0.91 -20.26
C ILE A 218 27.62 1.47 -19.52
N TYR A 219 27.21 0.83 -18.41
CA TYR A 219 26.19 1.38 -17.52
C TYR A 219 26.77 2.60 -16.80
N ALA A 220 26.20 3.78 -17.07
CA ALA A 220 26.74 5.02 -16.55
C ALA A 220 26.50 5.24 -15.05
N GLU A 221 25.59 4.54 -14.36
CA GLU A 221 25.17 4.98 -13.02
C GLU A 221 24.90 3.83 -12.03
N ASN A 222 25.74 3.76 -10.98
CA ASN A 222 25.56 2.96 -9.76
C ASN A 222 24.38 3.48 -8.92
N SER A 223 23.15 3.37 -9.41
CA SER A 223 21.95 3.88 -8.74
C SER A 223 21.08 2.71 -8.25
N PRO A 224 20.73 2.66 -6.95
CA PRO A 224 19.79 1.66 -6.42
C PRO A 224 18.36 1.95 -6.91
N PHE A 225 17.47 0.95 -6.84
CA PHE A 225 16.05 1.07 -7.19
C PHE A 225 15.76 1.42 -8.66
N VAL A 226 16.51 0.81 -9.58
CA VAL A 226 16.37 0.99 -11.04
C VAL A 226 15.89 -0.30 -11.70
N ASP A 227 14.86 -0.18 -12.55
CA ASP A 227 14.53 -1.17 -13.58
C ASP A 227 14.66 -0.50 -14.96
N ASP A 228 15.67 -0.92 -15.73
CA ASP A 228 15.96 -0.40 -17.07
C ASP A 228 14.84 -0.66 -18.10
N ARG A 229 13.88 -1.53 -17.76
CA ARG A 229 12.71 -1.85 -18.59
C ARG A 229 11.47 -1.06 -18.15
N LEU A 230 11.55 -0.24 -17.10
CA LEU A 230 10.45 0.66 -16.76
C LEU A 230 10.32 1.72 -17.86
N PRO A 231 9.14 1.93 -18.47
CA PRO A 231 8.96 2.99 -19.43
C PRO A 231 9.22 4.37 -18.81
N ALA A 232 9.67 5.32 -19.63
CA ALA A 232 9.83 6.70 -19.18
C ALA A 232 8.49 7.31 -18.75
N GLY A 233 8.55 8.26 -17.82
CA GLY A 233 7.38 8.99 -17.30
C GLY A 233 6.69 8.31 -16.12
N TYR A 234 7.19 7.17 -15.64
CA TYR A 234 6.73 6.55 -14.40
C TYR A 234 7.63 6.95 -13.23
N SER A 235 7.01 7.22 -12.08
CA SER A 235 7.71 7.59 -10.84
C SER A 235 7.23 6.73 -9.66
N PRO A 236 8.09 6.46 -8.66
CA PRO A 236 7.70 5.76 -7.44
C PRO A 236 6.52 6.45 -6.75
N TYR A 237 5.40 5.74 -6.65
CA TYR A 237 4.17 6.24 -6.04
C TYR A 237 3.90 5.63 -4.66
N ASN A 238 4.42 4.44 -4.40
CA ASN A 238 4.45 3.85 -3.07
C ASN A 238 5.78 3.09 -2.84
N VAL A 239 6.15 2.91 -1.57
CA VAL A 239 7.22 2.04 -1.12
C VAL A 239 6.75 1.31 0.13
N GLN A 240 6.83 -0.02 0.13
CA GLN A 240 6.38 -0.87 1.22
C GLN A 240 7.43 -1.95 1.51
N ALA A 241 7.75 -2.16 2.78
CA ALA A 241 8.54 -3.31 3.19
C ALA A 241 7.64 -4.53 3.40
N ILE A 242 7.94 -5.63 2.70
CA ILE A 242 7.27 -6.94 2.85
C ILE A 242 8.35 -7.98 3.14
N GLY A 243 8.39 -8.46 4.37
CA GLY A 243 9.49 -9.31 4.83
C GLY A 243 10.84 -8.59 4.73
N ASN A 244 11.75 -9.13 3.92
CA ASN A 244 13.09 -8.56 3.67
C ASN A 244 13.17 -7.79 2.33
N ASP A 245 12.04 -7.64 1.63
CA ASP A 245 12.00 -7.02 0.32
C ASP A 245 11.30 -5.66 0.38
N ILE A 246 11.66 -4.80 -0.56
CA ILE A 246 11.08 -3.48 -0.77
C ILE A 246 10.24 -3.55 -2.04
N VAL A 247 8.93 -3.50 -1.89
CA VAL A 247 7.99 -3.39 -3.00
C VAL A 247 7.80 -1.91 -3.32
N VAL A 248 8.03 -1.54 -4.58
CA VAL A 248 7.84 -0.17 -5.07
C VAL A 248 6.76 -0.20 -6.15
N THR A 249 5.72 0.59 -5.95
CA THR A 249 4.74 0.83 -7.01
C THR A 249 5.15 2.07 -7.80
N TYR A 250 4.89 2.05 -9.10
CA TYR A 250 5.15 3.16 -10.00
C TYR A 250 3.86 3.55 -10.70
N ALA A 251 3.60 4.86 -10.77
CA ALA A 251 2.44 5.41 -11.47
C ALA A 251 2.90 6.40 -12.54
N LEU A 252 2.08 6.58 -13.58
CA LEU A 252 2.39 7.50 -14.67
C LEU A 252 2.35 8.95 -14.15
N HIS A 253 3.45 9.67 -14.31
CA HIS A 253 3.68 11.02 -13.81
C HIS A 253 4.56 11.85 -14.77
N PRO A 254 4.01 12.28 -15.92
CA PRO A 254 4.80 12.89 -16.97
C PRO A 254 5.26 14.34 -16.65
N ASP A 255 4.60 15.01 -15.70
CA ASP A 255 4.89 16.42 -15.38
C ASP A 255 5.86 16.61 -14.20
N SER A 256 6.16 15.55 -13.42
CA SER A 256 7.08 15.55 -12.26
C SER A 256 6.76 16.54 -11.12
N SER A 257 5.59 17.18 -11.14
CA SER A 257 5.22 18.28 -10.25
C SER A 257 3.86 18.10 -9.58
N SER A 258 3.00 17.26 -10.15
CA SER A 258 1.70 16.88 -9.63
C SER A 258 1.86 15.99 -8.40
N THR A 259 0.99 16.17 -7.42
CA THR A 259 0.90 15.29 -6.25
C THR A 259 0.05 14.04 -6.52
N THR A 260 -0.66 14.02 -7.66
CA THR A 260 -1.54 12.91 -8.07
C THR A 260 -1.08 12.30 -9.39
N PRO A 261 -1.14 10.96 -9.53
CA PRO A 261 -0.79 10.29 -10.77
C PRO A 261 -1.87 10.43 -11.85
N VAL A 262 -1.51 10.10 -13.08
CA VAL A 262 -2.48 9.88 -14.17
C VAL A 262 -3.14 8.51 -13.97
N SER A 263 -4.47 8.47 -13.91
CA SER A 263 -5.25 7.21 -13.83
C SER A 263 -5.57 6.65 -15.21
N GLY A 264 -5.70 5.33 -15.29
CA GLY A 264 -6.20 4.59 -16.43
C GLY A 264 -5.64 3.15 -16.50
N PRO A 265 -6.32 2.26 -17.26
CA PRO A 265 -5.87 0.89 -17.45
C PRO A 265 -4.43 0.79 -17.99
N GLY A 266 -3.63 -0.07 -17.37
CA GLY A 266 -2.23 -0.31 -17.70
C GLY A 266 -1.26 0.80 -17.27
N LEU A 267 -1.73 1.88 -16.62
CA LEU A 267 -0.92 3.02 -16.21
C LEU A 267 -0.29 2.83 -14.83
N GLY A 268 0.40 1.71 -14.66
CA GLY A 268 1.11 1.38 -13.42
C GLY A 268 2.06 0.20 -13.55
N TYR A 269 3.07 0.15 -12.69
CA TYR A 269 3.98 -0.98 -12.55
C TYR A 269 4.28 -1.25 -11.07
N VAL A 270 4.74 -2.46 -10.76
CA VAL A 270 5.19 -2.82 -9.41
C VAL A 270 6.47 -3.63 -9.54
N ASP A 271 7.53 -3.16 -8.90
CA ASP A 271 8.82 -3.83 -8.86
C ASP A 271 9.17 -4.18 -7.40
N ILE A 272 9.79 -5.34 -7.22
CA ILE A 272 10.29 -5.85 -5.94
C ILE A 272 11.81 -5.75 -5.95
N PHE A 273 12.36 -5.08 -4.94
CA PHE A 273 13.78 -4.89 -4.75
C PHE A 273 14.24 -5.51 -3.43
N SER A 274 15.52 -5.86 -3.33
CA SER A 274 16.14 -6.05 -2.00
C SER A 274 16.21 -4.71 -1.26
N THR A 275 16.47 -4.75 0.05
CA THR A 275 16.72 -3.53 0.85
C THR A 275 17.93 -2.71 0.40
N SER A 276 18.84 -3.30 -0.39
CA SER A 276 19.96 -2.57 -1.01
C SER A 276 19.60 -1.90 -2.35
N GLY A 277 18.35 -2.07 -2.82
CA GLY A 277 17.86 -1.52 -4.08
C GLY A 277 18.22 -2.34 -5.33
N VAL A 278 18.56 -3.62 -5.17
CA VAL A 278 18.73 -4.55 -6.32
C VAL A 278 17.37 -5.06 -6.75
N LEU A 279 17.01 -4.86 -8.02
CA LEU A 279 15.77 -5.40 -8.61
C LEU A 279 15.78 -6.93 -8.54
N LEU A 280 14.75 -7.51 -7.92
CA LEU A 280 14.54 -8.94 -7.81
C LEU A 280 13.53 -9.41 -8.87
N THR A 281 12.38 -8.73 -8.94
CA THR A 281 11.26 -9.10 -9.81
C THR A 281 10.47 -7.87 -10.19
N ARG A 282 9.86 -7.90 -11.39
CA ARG A 282 8.74 -7.03 -11.76
C ARG A 282 7.48 -7.88 -11.77
N LEU A 283 6.43 -7.44 -11.09
CA LEU A 283 5.14 -8.13 -11.12
C LEU A 283 4.56 -8.12 -12.53
N GLU A 284 3.72 -9.11 -12.83
CA GLU A 284 3.01 -9.20 -14.10
C GLU A 284 2.20 -7.93 -14.36
N HIS A 285 2.33 -7.41 -15.57
CA HIS A 285 1.69 -6.17 -16.01
C HIS A 285 0.46 -6.49 -16.88
N GLY A 286 -0.58 -5.69 -16.73
CA GLY A 286 -1.78 -5.76 -17.57
C GLY A 286 -2.71 -4.57 -17.32
N ASP A 287 -3.84 -4.56 -18.00
CA ASP A 287 -4.83 -3.47 -17.93
C ASP A 287 -5.40 -3.27 -16.51
N PHE A 288 -5.26 -4.27 -15.62
CA PHE A 288 -5.64 -4.17 -14.20
C PHE A 288 -4.73 -3.25 -13.38
N MET A 289 -3.58 -2.82 -13.91
CA MET A 289 -2.70 -1.86 -13.23
C MET A 289 -3.14 -0.42 -13.51
N ASP A 290 -3.54 0.30 -12.47
CA ASP A 290 -4.07 1.66 -12.59
C ASP A 290 -3.65 2.49 -11.38
N ALA A 291 -2.54 3.21 -11.57
CA ALA A 291 -1.86 3.96 -10.52
C ALA A 291 -1.73 3.16 -9.21
N PRO A 292 -1.03 2.01 -9.19
CA PRO A 292 -0.92 1.15 -8.03
C PRO A 292 -0.32 1.92 -6.85
N TYR A 293 -0.91 1.80 -5.67
CA TYR A 293 -0.49 2.52 -4.47
C TYR A 293 -0.27 1.58 -3.29
N GLY A 294 -1.30 1.24 -2.52
CA GLY A 294 -1.15 0.46 -1.30
C GLY A 294 -0.71 -0.96 -1.60
N VAL A 295 0.25 -1.47 -0.82
CA VAL A 295 0.75 -2.84 -0.93
C VAL A 295 0.62 -3.52 0.43
N ALA A 296 0.10 -4.74 0.47
CA ALA A 296 0.00 -5.52 1.69
C ALA A 296 0.17 -7.01 1.39
N LEU A 297 0.75 -7.76 2.32
CA LEU A 297 0.57 -9.20 2.32
C LEU A 297 -0.85 -9.51 2.81
N ALA A 298 -1.57 -10.35 2.07
CA ALA A 298 -2.91 -10.73 2.45
C ALA A 298 -2.94 -11.36 3.86
N PRO A 299 -4.00 -11.11 4.64
CA PRO A 299 -4.24 -11.84 5.88
C PRO A 299 -4.19 -13.37 5.67
N LEU A 300 -3.88 -14.10 6.75
CA LEU A 300 -3.73 -15.56 6.70
C LEU A 300 -5.01 -16.27 6.26
N ASP A 301 -6.16 -15.73 6.67
CA ASP A 301 -7.48 -16.27 6.37
C ASP A 301 -8.25 -15.34 5.42
N PHE A 302 -7.62 -14.94 4.31
CA PHE A 302 -8.19 -13.98 3.36
C PHE A 302 -8.91 -14.61 2.16
N GLY A 303 -9.47 -15.81 2.34
CA GLY A 303 -10.15 -16.56 1.28
C GLY A 303 -9.18 -17.04 0.20
N ALA A 304 -9.60 -16.99 -1.08
CA ALA A 304 -8.81 -17.47 -2.21
C ALA A 304 -7.44 -16.79 -2.39
N PHE A 305 -7.28 -15.55 -1.89
CA PHE A 305 -6.04 -14.78 -1.98
C PHE A 305 -5.25 -14.77 -0.66
N SER A 306 -5.48 -15.74 0.23
CA SER A 306 -4.65 -15.90 1.42
C SER A 306 -3.17 -16.05 1.03
N HIS A 307 -2.27 -15.34 1.73
CA HIS A 307 -0.83 -15.28 1.44
C HIS A 307 -0.40 -14.53 0.17
N GLU A 308 -1.33 -14.01 -0.62
CA GLU A 308 -0.98 -13.25 -1.83
C GLU A 308 -0.44 -11.86 -1.51
N LEU A 309 0.37 -11.32 -2.42
CA LEU A 309 0.70 -9.90 -2.40
C LEU A 309 -0.47 -9.12 -3.01
N LEU A 310 -1.08 -8.26 -2.20
CA LEU A 310 -2.20 -7.41 -2.59
C LEU A 310 -1.70 -6.02 -2.98
N VAL A 311 -2.19 -5.52 -4.11
CA VAL A 311 -1.88 -4.18 -4.63
C VAL A 311 -3.17 -3.42 -4.91
N ALA A 312 -3.39 -2.36 -4.14
CA ALA A 312 -4.50 -1.43 -4.32
C ALA A 312 -4.26 -0.53 -5.54
N GLN A 313 -5.25 -0.45 -6.42
CA GLN A 313 -5.24 0.40 -7.61
C GLN A 313 -5.93 1.73 -7.29
N SER A 314 -5.18 2.83 -7.36
CA SER A 314 -5.63 4.13 -6.85
C SER A 314 -6.42 4.96 -7.86
N GLY A 315 -6.60 4.42 -9.07
CA GLY A 315 -7.35 5.01 -10.18
C GLY A 315 -8.69 5.61 -9.75
N THR A 316 -9.04 6.74 -10.37
CA THR A 316 -10.29 7.47 -10.11
C THR A 316 -11.18 7.58 -11.34
N ASP A 317 -10.69 7.16 -12.51
CA ASP A 317 -11.44 7.11 -13.76
C ASP A 317 -12.50 6.01 -13.75
N ASN A 318 -13.27 5.91 -14.84
CA ASN A 318 -14.46 5.06 -14.94
C ASN A 318 -14.16 3.62 -15.40
N SER A 319 -12.89 3.23 -15.51
CA SER A 319 -12.51 1.87 -15.88
C SER A 319 -12.80 0.85 -14.76
N GLU A 320 -12.70 -0.43 -15.10
CA GLU A 320 -12.81 -1.54 -14.15
C GLU A 320 -11.54 -1.74 -13.30
N SER A 321 -10.42 -1.12 -13.68
CA SER A 321 -9.15 -1.16 -12.91
C SER A 321 -9.12 -0.13 -11.79
N ALA A 322 -9.86 0.97 -11.93
CA ALA A 322 -9.89 2.05 -10.96
C ALA A 322 -10.49 1.61 -9.62
N GLY A 323 -9.70 1.60 -8.55
CA GLY A 323 -10.19 1.29 -7.19
C GLY A 323 -10.25 -0.19 -6.83
N GLY A 324 -9.72 -1.08 -7.66
CA GLY A 324 -9.65 -2.50 -7.37
C GLY A 324 -8.47 -2.90 -6.48
N VAL A 325 -8.46 -4.15 -6.01
CA VAL A 325 -7.30 -4.79 -5.37
C VAL A 325 -6.88 -5.99 -6.20
N ALA A 326 -5.66 -5.93 -6.75
CA ALA A 326 -5.03 -7.00 -7.52
C ALA A 326 -4.21 -7.90 -6.60
N ALA A 327 -4.27 -9.21 -6.81
CA ALA A 327 -3.52 -10.22 -6.08
C ALA A 327 -2.45 -10.87 -6.96
N PHE A 328 -1.27 -11.08 -6.38
CA PHE A 328 -0.12 -11.67 -7.07
C PHE A 328 0.62 -12.68 -6.20
N ASP A 329 0.95 -13.82 -6.80
CA ASP A 329 1.85 -14.82 -6.24
C ASP A 329 3.20 -14.18 -5.94
N LEU A 330 3.52 -14.08 -4.65
CA LEU A 330 4.71 -13.37 -4.17
C LEU A 330 6.02 -13.99 -4.71
N ALA A 331 6.03 -15.29 -5.00
CA ALA A 331 7.23 -16.00 -5.42
C ALA A 331 7.54 -15.82 -6.92
N THR A 332 6.51 -15.80 -7.75
CA THR A 332 6.61 -15.77 -9.21
C THR A 332 6.29 -14.39 -9.80
N GLY A 333 5.61 -13.55 -9.04
CA GLY A 333 5.10 -12.25 -9.46
C GLY A 333 3.94 -12.30 -10.44
N LYS A 334 3.30 -13.46 -10.62
CA LYS A 334 2.17 -13.65 -11.54
C LYS A 334 0.90 -13.04 -10.99
N PHE A 335 0.01 -12.61 -11.88
CA PHE A 335 -1.30 -12.10 -11.49
C PHE A 335 -2.29 -13.24 -11.26
N ASP A 336 -2.88 -13.32 -10.07
CA ASP A 336 -3.84 -14.36 -9.71
C ASP A 336 -5.30 -13.90 -9.79
N GLY A 337 -5.52 -12.59 -9.75
CA GLY A 337 -6.85 -12.01 -9.99
C GLY A 337 -7.12 -10.72 -9.24
N MET A 338 -8.33 -10.20 -9.45
CA MET A 338 -8.88 -9.10 -8.66
C MET A 338 -9.74 -9.65 -7.53
N LEU A 339 -9.78 -8.95 -6.40
CA LEU A 339 -10.86 -9.12 -5.43
C LEU A 339 -12.21 -8.88 -6.12
N LYS A 340 -13.19 -9.74 -5.84
CA LYS A 340 -14.52 -9.69 -6.47
C LYS A 340 -15.62 -9.43 -5.47
N ASP A 341 -16.68 -8.77 -5.92
CA ASP A 341 -17.93 -8.65 -5.19
C ASP A 341 -18.80 -9.92 -5.32
N SER A 342 -19.95 -9.95 -4.66
CA SER A 342 -20.90 -11.07 -4.70
C SER A 342 -21.54 -11.30 -6.08
N THR A 343 -21.36 -10.37 -7.03
CA THR A 343 -21.80 -10.53 -8.43
C THR A 343 -20.70 -11.11 -9.33
N GLY A 344 -19.50 -11.32 -8.80
CA GLY A 344 -18.34 -11.85 -9.51
C GLY A 344 -17.55 -10.79 -10.29
N LYS A 345 -17.90 -9.50 -10.14
CA LYS A 345 -17.18 -8.36 -10.75
C LYS A 345 -16.06 -7.88 -9.83
N PRO A 346 -15.03 -7.18 -10.35
CA PRO A 346 -14.03 -6.55 -9.50
C PRO A 346 -14.67 -5.66 -8.42
N LEU A 347 -14.36 -5.92 -7.15
CA LEU A 347 -14.78 -5.09 -6.04
C LEU A 347 -14.04 -3.74 -6.17
N THR A 348 -14.81 -2.67 -6.36
CA THR A 348 -14.28 -1.36 -6.73
C THR A 348 -14.54 -0.32 -5.65
N ILE A 349 -13.46 0.23 -5.09
CA ILE A 349 -13.46 1.39 -4.18
C ILE A 349 -12.70 2.51 -4.88
N ARG A 350 -13.40 3.40 -5.58
CA ARG A 350 -12.73 4.42 -6.40
C ARG A 350 -11.90 5.36 -5.54
N GLY A 351 -10.69 5.65 -6.00
CA GLY A 351 -9.73 6.42 -5.21
C GLY A 351 -9.18 5.65 -4.01
N LEU A 352 -9.16 4.31 -4.04
CA LEU A 352 -8.48 3.46 -3.05
C LEU A 352 -7.03 3.94 -2.84
N ARG A 353 -6.55 3.90 -1.61
CA ARG A 353 -5.20 4.30 -1.23
C ARG A 353 -4.56 3.22 -0.36
N GLY A 354 -4.21 3.54 0.89
CA GLY A 354 -3.52 2.64 1.79
C GLY A 354 -4.36 1.39 2.04
N ILE A 355 -3.69 0.24 2.09
CA ILE A 355 -4.25 -1.02 2.55
C ILE A 355 -3.33 -1.63 3.60
N ALA A 356 -3.90 -2.24 4.63
CA ALA A 356 -3.11 -2.98 5.62
C ALA A 356 -3.94 -4.09 6.28
N PRO A 357 -3.33 -5.23 6.61
CA PRO A 357 -4.06 -6.32 7.23
C PRO A 357 -4.45 -6.01 8.69
N GLY A 358 -5.61 -6.53 9.09
CA GLY A 358 -6.01 -6.72 10.48
C GLY A 358 -4.96 -7.53 11.26
N ASN A 359 -5.01 -7.49 12.59
CA ASN A 359 -4.02 -8.17 13.43
C ASN A 359 -4.72 -9.13 14.38
N THR A 360 -4.03 -10.19 14.77
CA THR A 360 -4.58 -11.22 15.66
C THR A 360 -4.12 -11.04 17.10
N SER A 361 -3.73 -9.83 17.52
CA SER A 361 -3.21 -9.58 18.86
C SER A 361 -4.26 -9.92 19.93
N PRO A 362 -3.88 -10.55 21.07
CA PRO A 362 -4.79 -10.76 22.20
C PRO A 362 -5.35 -9.45 22.78
N ALA A 363 -4.59 -8.37 22.67
CA ALA A 363 -5.03 -7.00 22.86
C ALA A 363 -5.10 -6.33 21.49
N ASN A 364 -6.14 -6.65 20.71
CA ASN A 364 -6.39 -5.98 19.44
C ASN A 364 -7.40 -4.83 19.64
N PHE A 365 -7.23 -3.79 18.83
CA PHE A 365 -8.17 -2.69 18.71
C PHE A 365 -9.06 -2.90 17.47
N ASP A 366 -9.09 -4.12 16.91
CA ASP A 366 -9.90 -4.46 15.75
C ASP A 366 -11.31 -4.89 16.19
N ALA A 367 -12.28 -4.83 15.29
CA ALA A 367 -13.67 -5.13 15.63
C ALA A 367 -13.89 -6.66 15.74
N VAL A 368 -13.84 -7.19 16.96
CA VAL A 368 -14.19 -8.59 17.33
C VAL A 368 -13.06 -9.64 17.15
N GLY A 369 -13.06 -10.65 18.03
CA GLY A 369 -11.99 -11.61 18.26
C GLY A 369 -11.56 -12.42 17.02
N ALA A 370 -10.27 -12.27 16.69
CA ALA A 370 -9.52 -12.86 15.58
C ALA A 370 -9.79 -12.25 14.18
N PRO A 371 -9.40 -10.98 13.94
CA PRO A 371 -9.52 -10.26 12.67
C PRO A 371 -8.54 -10.73 11.56
N ALA A 372 -8.15 -12.01 11.56
CA ALA A 372 -7.20 -12.60 10.61
C ALA A 372 -7.66 -12.57 9.14
N THR A 373 -8.83 -11.98 8.88
CA THR A 373 -9.54 -11.95 7.59
C THR A 373 -9.76 -10.52 7.08
N GLU A 374 -9.44 -9.47 7.86
CA GLU A 374 -9.74 -8.08 7.50
C GLU A 374 -8.57 -7.42 6.77
N LEU A 375 -8.87 -6.70 5.69
CA LEU A 375 -7.94 -5.79 5.02
C LEU A 375 -8.49 -4.36 5.14
N TYR A 376 -7.91 -3.57 6.04
CA TYR A 376 -8.28 -2.17 6.22
C TYR A 376 -7.84 -1.34 5.03
N PHE A 377 -8.62 -0.32 4.69
CA PHE A 377 -8.32 0.58 3.59
C PHE A 377 -8.66 2.05 3.90
N THR A 378 -8.00 2.93 3.16
CA THR A 378 -8.39 4.34 2.99
C THR A 378 -8.76 4.62 1.54
N SER A 379 -9.65 5.59 1.30
CA SER A 379 -9.92 6.05 -0.06
C SER A 379 -10.31 7.52 -0.09
N PHE A 380 -10.04 8.18 -1.21
CA PHE A 380 -10.46 9.53 -1.49
C PHE A 380 -10.90 9.70 -2.93
N LEU A 381 -12.12 10.22 -3.10
CA LEU A 381 -12.65 10.56 -4.42
C LEU A 381 -13.18 11.99 -4.40
N ASP A 382 -12.68 12.82 -5.32
CA ASP A 382 -13.24 14.15 -5.61
C ASP A 382 -13.92 14.12 -6.98
N GLN A 383 -15.24 14.21 -6.99
CA GLN A 383 -16.04 14.24 -8.22
C GLN A 383 -17.12 15.33 -8.14
N GLY A 384 -17.14 16.21 -9.14
CA GLY A 384 -18.20 17.21 -9.29
C GLY A 384 -18.31 18.21 -8.13
N GLY A 385 -17.20 18.50 -7.43
CA GLY A 385 -17.17 19.40 -6.28
C GLY A 385 -17.62 18.77 -4.96
N GLN A 386 -17.86 17.45 -4.95
CA GLN A 386 -18.05 16.67 -3.73
C GLN A 386 -16.86 15.73 -3.53
N SER A 387 -16.25 15.83 -2.36
CA SER A 387 -15.12 14.98 -1.96
C SER A 387 -15.52 14.01 -0.87
N THR A 388 -15.47 12.72 -1.15
CA THR A 388 -15.78 11.65 -0.18
C THR A 388 -14.49 10.93 0.20
N SER A 389 -14.22 10.92 1.50
CA SER A 389 -13.19 10.08 2.12
C SER A 389 -13.83 8.85 2.77
N LEU A 390 -13.12 7.73 2.80
CA LEU A 390 -13.50 6.54 3.56
C LEU A 390 -12.30 5.98 4.32
N PHE A 391 -12.59 5.48 5.52
CA PHE A 391 -11.81 4.48 6.24
C PHE A 391 -12.73 3.28 6.49
N GLY A 392 -12.25 2.08 6.17
CA GLY A 392 -13.06 0.88 6.21
C GLY A 392 -12.22 -0.39 6.10
N PHE A 393 -12.87 -1.52 5.88
CA PHE A 393 -12.19 -2.79 5.62
C PHE A 393 -12.90 -3.65 4.58
N LEU A 394 -12.14 -4.59 4.02
CA LEU A 394 -12.61 -5.68 3.17
C LEU A 394 -12.51 -7.01 3.94
N THR A 395 -13.49 -7.88 3.79
CA THR A 395 -13.48 -9.25 4.34
C THR A 395 -13.92 -10.28 3.31
N PRO A 396 -13.34 -11.49 3.30
CA PRO A 396 -13.85 -12.59 2.49
C PRO A 396 -15.22 -13.05 3.00
N VAL A 397 -16.12 -13.40 2.09
CA VAL A 397 -17.41 -13.99 2.44
C VAL A 397 -17.18 -15.44 2.89
N ALA A 398 -17.49 -15.72 4.16
CA ALA A 398 -17.22 -17.00 4.80
C ALA A 398 -17.91 -18.21 4.12
N ALA A 399 -19.06 -18.01 3.49
CA ALA A 399 -19.79 -19.07 2.77
C ALA A 399 -19.09 -19.54 1.48
N ASP A 400 -18.18 -18.71 0.94
CA ASP A 400 -17.40 -19.01 -0.26
C ASP A 400 -16.02 -19.57 0.07
N LEU A 401 -15.68 -19.72 1.36
CA LEU A 401 -14.45 -20.37 1.79
C LEU A 401 -14.49 -21.82 1.32
N ILE A 402 -13.76 -22.09 0.24
CA ILE A 402 -13.37 -23.44 -0.14
C ILE A 402 -12.60 -23.97 1.07
N LYS A 403 -12.98 -25.15 1.59
CA LYS A 403 -12.32 -25.81 2.74
C LYS A 403 -10.83 -25.47 2.75
N GLY A 404 -10.44 -24.62 3.69
CA GLY A 404 -9.05 -24.24 3.90
C GLY A 404 -8.21 -25.49 4.12
N ASN A 405 -6.98 -25.42 3.65
CA ASN A 405 -5.94 -26.43 3.79
C ASN A 405 -6.00 -27.13 5.16
N ASP A 406 -6.49 -28.38 5.17
CA ASP A 406 -6.10 -29.38 6.15
C ASP A 406 -4.61 -29.73 5.87
N GLN A 407 -3.68 -28.89 6.35
CA GLN A 407 -2.24 -29.17 6.38
C GLN A 407 -1.67 -28.80 7.76
#